data_AF-T2HPU3-F1
#
_entry.id   AF-T2HPU3-F1
#
_cell.length_a   1.000
_cell.length_b   1.000
_cell.length_c   1.000
_cell.angle_alpha   90.00
_cell.angle_beta   90.00
_cell.angle_gamma   90.00
#
_symmetry.space_group_name_H-M   'P 1'
#
loop_
_entity.id
_entity.type
_entity.pdbx_description
1 polymer ?
#
loop_
_entity_poly.entity_id
_entity_poly.type
_entity_poly.pdbx_seq_one_letter_code
_entity_poly.pdbx_strand_id
1 'polypeptide(L)'
;KDATDRCCFVHDCCYGKVTGCNPKLGKYTYSWNNGDIVCEGDGPCKEVCECDRAAAICFRDNLDTYDRNKYWRYPASNCQEDSEPC
;
A
#
# COMPACT_ATOMS: atom_id res chain seq x y z
N LYS A 1 -3.61 10.39 8.22
CA LYS A 1 -4.36 10.65 9.47
C LYS A 1 -3.79 9.88 10.67
N ASP A 2 -3.38 8.62 10.50
CA ASP A 2 -2.53 7.88 11.44
C ASP A 2 -1.43 7.11 10.66
N ALA A 3 -0.69 6.25 11.34
CA ALA A 3 0.37 5.48 10.71
C ALA A 3 -0.15 4.45 9.70
N THR A 4 -1.31 3.84 9.97
CA THR A 4 -2.00 2.94 9.02
C THR A 4 -2.39 3.70 7.74
N ASP A 5 -2.97 4.89 7.87
CA ASP A 5 -3.37 5.74 6.74
C ASP A 5 -2.15 6.25 5.96
N ARG A 6 -1.00 6.44 6.61
CA ARG A 6 0.26 6.76 5.90
C ARG A 6 0.75 5.60 5.03
N CYS A 7 0.55 4.35 5.44
CA CYS A 7 0.83 3.19 4.60
C CYS A 7 0.02 3.23 3.30
N CYS A 8 -1.27 3.58 3.37
CA CYS A 8 -2.13 3.76 2.20
C CYS A 8 -1.62 4.87 1.29
N PHE A 9 -1.25 6.03 1.85
CA PHE A 9 -0.72 7.14 1.05
C PHE A 9 0.58 6.75 0.31
N VAL A 10 1.50 6.05 0.98
CA VAL A 10 2.74 5.57 0.32
C VAL A 10 2.41 4.56 -0.77
N HIS A 11 1.44 3.68 -0.54
CA HIS A 11 0.98 2.70 -1.52
C HIS A 11 0.38 3.37 -2.76
N ASP A 12 -0.48 4.38 -2.59
CA ASP A 12 -1.03 5.17 -3.69
C ASP A 12 0.08 5.88 -4.49
N CYS A 13 1.08 6.47 -3.80
CA CYS A 13 2.25 7.06 -4.44
C CYS A 13 3.10 6.01 -5.19
N CYS A 14 3.21 4.80 -4.66
CA CYS A 14 3.93 3.70 -5.31
C CYS A 14 3.20 3.28 -6.60
N TYR A 15 1.88 3.09 -6.53
CA TYR A 15 1.02 2.79 -7.67
C TYR A 15 1.11 3.86 -8.77
N GLY A 16 1.19 5.14 -8.38
CA GLY A 16 1.35 6.25 -9.33
C GLY A 16 2.67 6.24 -10.12
N LYS A 17 3.70 5.51 -9.65
CA LYS A 17 5.01 5.39 -10.29
C LYS A 17 5.14 4.17 -11.20
N VAL A 18 4.26 3.18 -11.06
CA VAL A 18 4.29 1.95 -11.87
C VAL A 18 4.02 2.28 -13.34
N THR A 19 4.87 1.77 -14.23
CA THR A 19 4.67 1.88 -15.68
C THR A 19 4.63 0.49 -16.32
N GLY A 20 3.85 0.32 -17.39
CA GLY A 20 3.78 -0.95 -18.13
C GLY A 20 2.95 -2.06 -17.48
N CYS A 21 2.36 -1.82 -16.31
CA CYS A 21 1.36 -2.69 -15.68
C CYS A 21 0.20 -1.86 -15.12
N ASN A 22 -1.00 -2.43 -15.08
CA ASN A 22 -2.13 -1.82 -14.39
C ASN A 22 -2.09 -2.23 -12.91
N PRO A 23 -1.89 -1.32 -11.94
CA PRO A 23 -1.76 -1.71 -10.53
C PRO A 23 -3.02 -2.31 -9.91
N LYS A 24 -4.20 -2.10 -10.51
CA LYS A 24 -5.48 -2.62 -10.01
C LYS A 24 -5.91 -3.93 -10.66
N LEU A 25 -5.52 -4.16 -11.91
CA LEU A 25 -5.97 -5.30 -12.72
C LEU A 25 -4.84 -6.24 -13.13
N GLY A 26 -3.60 -5.77 -13.06
CA GLY A 26 -2.41 -6.51 -13.41
C GLY A 26 -2.19 -7.66 -12.44
N LYS A 27 -1.89 -8.83 -12.99
CA LYS A 27 -1.53 -10.01 -12.20
C LYS A 27 -0.02 -10.08 -12.09
N TYR A 28 0.45 -10.41 -10.89
CA TYR A 28 1.85 -10.68 -10.60
C TYR A 28 1.95 -12.02 -9.84
N THR A 29 3.15 -12.56 -9.80
CA THR A 29 3.44 -13.80 -9.07
C THR A 29 4.21 -13.45 -7.81
N TYR A 30 3.90 -14.15 -6.72
CA TYR A 30 4.62 -14.03 -5.46
C TYR A 30 4.67 -15.40 -4.77
N SER A 31 5.63 -15.54 -3.86
CA SER A 31 5.73 -16.69 -2.96
C SER A 31 5.92 -16.23 -1.52
N TRP A 32 5.81 -17.18 -0.60
CA TRP A 32 6.11 -17.00 0.82
C TRP A 32 7.40 -17.74 1.16
N ASN A 33 8.37 -17.03 1.74
CA ASN A 33 9.61 -17.63 2.21
C ASN A 33 9.87 -17.15 3.64
N ASN A 34 9.93 -18.08 4.60
CA ASN A 34 10.20 -17.81 6.01
C ASN A 34 9.36 -16.68 6.65
N GLY A 35 8.09 -16.54 6.24
CA GLY A 35 7.19 -15.51 6.75
C GLY A 35 7.25 -14.16 6.02
N ASP A 36 8.12 -14.05 5.01
CA ASP A 36 8.19 -12.90 4.12
C ASP A 36 7.57 -13.19 2.75
N ILE A 37 6.97 -12.17 2.15
CA ILE A 37 6.51 -12.19 0.77
C ILE A 37 7.72 -11.98 -0.14
N VAL A 38 7.82 -12.74 -1.22
CA VAL A 38 8.84 -12.57 -2.27
C VAL A 38 8.14 -12.32 -3.59
N CYS A 39 8.41 -11.18 -4.22
CA CYS A 39 7.86 -10.83 -5.52
C CYS A 39 8.68 -11.44 -6.65
N GLU A 40 8.01 -12.21 -7.50
CA GLU A 40 8.64 -13.01 -8.55
C GLU A 40 8.50 -12.39 -9.93
N GLY A 41 9.32 -12.88 -10.86
CA GLY A 41 9.34 -12.43 -12.24
C GLY A 41 10.10 -11.12 -12.46
N ASP A 42 10.06 -10.69 -13.72
CA ASP A 42 10.95 -9.66 -14.27
C ASP A 42 10.15 -8.60 -15.06
N GLY A 43 8.83 -8.74 -15.11
CA GLY A 43 7.93 -7.85 -15.85
C GLY A 43 7.48 -6.63 -15.03
N PRO A 44 6.85 -5.65 -15.67
CA PRO A 44 6.41 -4.40 -15.02
C PRO A 44 5.43 -4.63 -13.87
N CYS A 45 4.70 -5.74 -13.85
CA CYS A 45 3.80 -6.07 -12.74
C CYS A 45 4.54 -6.51 -11.47
N LYS A 46 5.85 -6.77 -11.52
CA LYS A 46 6.65 -6.97 -10.32
C LYS A 46 6.64 -5.73 -9.41
N GLU A 47 6.67 -4.54 -10.00
CA GLU A 47 6.63 -3.29 -9.24
C GLU A 47 5.33 -3.15 -8.44
N VAL A 48 4.19 -3.59 -9.03
CA VAL A 48 2.90 -3.65 -8.31
C VAL A 48 2.98 -4.59 -7.11
N CYS A 49 3.59 -5.76 -7.28
CA CYS A 49 3.81 -6.69 -6.17
C CYS A 49 4.64 -6.05 -5.06
N GLU A 50 5.71 -5.32 -5.39
CA GLU A 50 6.55 -4.66 -4.39
C GLU A 50 5.80 -3.56 -3.65
N CYS A 51 4.94 -2.78 -4.34
CA CYS A 51 4.04 -1.83 -3.69
C CYS A 51 3.12 -2.54 -2.68
N ASP A 52 2.47 -3.63 -3.10
CA ASP A 52 1.53 -4.39 -2.27
C ASP A 52 2.21 -5.06 -1.08
N ARG A 53 3.39 -5.64 -1.31
CA ARG A 53 4.26 -6.22 -0.27
C ARG A 53 4.63 -5.17 0.78
N ALA A 54 5.10 -4.00 0.34
CA ALA A 54 5.49 -2.92 1.24
C ALA A 54 4.30 -2.40 2.05
N ALA A 55 3.13 -2.25 1.43
CA ALA A 55 1.91 -1.85 2.13
C ALA A 55 1.48 -2.87 3.18
N ALA A 56 1.47 -4.17 2.84
CA ALA A 56 1.11 -5.24 3.76
C ALA A 56 2.05 -5.29 4.99
N ILE A 57 3.36 -5.14 4.77
CA ILE A 57 4.35 -5.05 5.85
C ILE A 57 4.11 -3.79 6.70
N CYS A 58 3.90 -2.64 6.07
CA CYS A 58 3.61 -1.39 6.77
C CYS A 58 2.38 -1.51 7.66
N PHE A 59 1.30 -2.15 7.20
CA PHE A 59 0.12 -2.40 8.04
C PHE A 59 0.42 -3.31 9.23
N ARG A 60 1.14 -4.41 9.02
CA ARG A 60 1.56 -5.33 10.10
C ARG A 60 2.36 -4.59 11.17
N ASP A 61 3.28 -3.74 10.74
CA ASP A 61 4.21 -3.06 11.63
C ASP A 61 3.55 -1.90 12.40
N ASN A 62 2.36 -1.42 11.97
CA ASN A 62 1.59 -0.35 12.63
C ASN A 62 0.29 -0.84 13.29
N LEU A 63 0.15 -2.15 13.52
CA LEU A 63 -1.03 -2.74 14.16
C LEU A 63 -1.29 -2.21 15.58
N ASP A 64 -0.24 -1.78 16.28
CA ASP A 64 -0.28 -1.24 17.63
C ASP A 64 -0.99 0.13 17.72
N THR A 65 -0.97 0.89 16.63
CA THR A 65 -1.61 2.22 16.54
C THR A 65 -2.90 2.25 15.73
N TYR A 66 -3.33 1.09 15.20
CA TYR A 66 -4.55 0.98 14.42
C TYR A 66 -5.80 1.30 15.25
N ASP A 67 -6.51 2.37 14.88
CA ASP A 67 -7.73 2.82 15.56
C ASP A 67 -8.97 2.68 14.66
N ARG A 68 -9.57 1.48 14.71
CA ARG A 68 -10.82 1.19 14.00
C ARG A 68 -11.97 2.09 14.44
N ASN A 69 -12.07 2.40 15.72
CA ASN A 69 -13.24 3.12 16.25
C ASN A 69 -13.25 4.58 15.79
N LYS A 70 -12.06 5.14 15.54
CA LYS A 70 -11.89 6.52 15.10
C LYS A 70 -11.88 6.68 13.58
N TYR A 71 -11.17 5.83 12.84
CA TYR A 71 -10.90 6.06 11.42
C TYR A 71 -11.71 5.18 10.46
N TRP A 72 -12.45 4.18 10.96
CA TRP A 72 -13.37 3.42 10.11
C TRP A 72 -14.50 4.32 9.58
N ARG A 73 -14.65 4.40 8.26
CA ARG A 73 -15.60 5.32 7.59
C ARG A 73 -15.41 6.79 8.00
N TYR A 74 -14.16 7.19 8.21
CA TYR A 74 -13.84 8.58 8.52
C TYR A 74 -14.35 9.52 7.42
N PRO A 75 -15.15 10.56 7.74
CA PRO A 75 -15.76 11.42 6.72
C PRO A 75 -14.73 12.16 5.86
N ALA A 76 -14.93 12.18 4.54
CA ALA A 76 -14.07 12.92 3.61
C ALA A 76 -14.05 14.45 3.89
N SER A 77 -15.10 14.99 4.52
CA SER A 77 -15.12 16.38 5.00
C SER A 77 -14.03 16.69 6.03
N ASN A 78 -13.45 15.67 6.66
CA ASN A 78 -12.35 15.81 7.61
C ASN A 78 -10.96 15.58 6.96
N CYS A 79 -10.93 15.43 5.63
CA CYS A 79 -9.73 15.23 4.81
C CYS A 79 -9.57 16.34 3.77
N GLN A 80 -9.83 17.59 4.15
CA GLN A 80 -9.79 18.77 3.27
C GLN A 80 -8.45 19.51 3.29
N GLU A 81 -7.47 18.99 4.03
CA GLU A 81 -6.10 19.51 4.04
C GLU A 81 -5.45 19.30 2.67
N ASP A 82 -4.50 20.16 2.30
CA ASP A 82 -3.72 19.97 1.07
C ASP A 82 -3.00 18.62 1.09
N SER A 83 -3.14 17.86 0.00
CA SER A 83 -2.49 16.56 -0.13
C SER A 83 -0.97 16.71 -0.09
N GLU A 84 -0.31 15.89 0.71
CA GLU A 84 1.15 15.75 0.67
C GLU A 84 1.60 15.33 -0.75
N PRO A 85 2.72 15.86 -1.27
CA PRO A 85 3.29 15.37 -2.51
C PRO A 85 3.85 13.95 -2.35
N CYS A 86 3.76 13.18 -3.44
CA CYS A 86 4.57 11.99 -3.68
C CYS A 86 5.96 12.39 -4.23
#